data_AF-A0A1V5SCT9-F1
#
_entry.id   AF-A0A1V5SCT9-F1
#
_cell.length_a   1.000
_cell.length_b   1.000
_cell.length_c   1.000
_cell.angle_alpha   90.00
_cell.angle_beta   90.00
_cell.angle_gamma   90.00
#
_symmetry.space_group_name_H-M   'P 1'
#
loop_
_entity.id
_entity.type
_entity.pdbx_description
1 polymer ?
#
loop_
_entity_poly.entity_id
_entity_poly.type
_entity_poly.pdbx_seq_one_letter_code
_entity_poly.pdbx_strand_id
1 'polypeptide(L)' 'MINITASDNLRFNRVKKRNSVSEAETLEDFIKDEIEKDSSGPVQRVEDCIKMADYTVHNESSLEQLFKNLDKVIEKEGI' A
#
# COMPACT_ATOMS: atom_id res chain seq x y z
N MET A 1 -13.24 -6.37 -2.69
CA MET A 1 -12.28 -5.41 -2.10
C MET A 1 -10.89 -5.65 -2.70
N ILE A 2 -10.20 -4.58 -3.12
CA ILE A 2 -8.89 -4.69 -3.79
C ILE A 2 -7.85 -3.97 -2.92
N ASN A 3 -6.81 -4.69 -2.53
CA ASN A 3 -5.62 -4.13 -1.91
C ASN A 3 -4.59 -3.75 -2.99
N ILE A 4 -4.05 -2.53 -2.93
CA ILE A 4 -2.96 -2.08 -3.80
C ILE A 4 -1.74 -1.84 -2.93
N THR A 5 -0.70 -2.64 -3.14
CA THR A 5 0.52 -2.58 -2.34
C THR A 5 1.77 -2.45 -3.22
N ALA A 6 2.90 -2.15 -2.61
CA ALA A 6 4.23 -2.12 -3.21
C ALA A 6 5.26 -2.38 -2.11
N SER A 7 6.51 -2.70 -2.42
CA SER A 7 7.58 -2.88 -1.43
C SER A 7 7.78 -1.64 -0.54
N ASP A 8 8.15 -1.84 0.74
CA ASP A 8 8.32 -0.76 1.72
C ASP A 8 9.31 0.29 1.23
N ASN A 9 10.43 -0.16 0.64
CA ASN A 9 11.41 0.69 -0.03
C ASN A 9 10.79 1.59 -1.11
N LEU A 10 9.92 1.04 -1.95
CA LEU A 10 9.28 1.79 -3.03
C LEU A 10 8.22 2.75 -2.47
N ARG A 11 7.44 2.33 -1.47
CA ARG A 11 6.48 3.20 -0.77
C ARG A 11 7.21 4.38 -0.13
N PHE A 12 8.24 4.11 0.66
CA PHE A 12 9.06 5.14 1.31
C PHE A 12 9.63 6.15 0.29
N ASN A 13 10.26 5.66 -0.79
CA ASN A 13 10.77 6.52 -1.86
C ASN A 13 9.69 7.40 -2.50
N ARG A 14 8.47 6.87 -2.70
CA ARG A 14 7.34 7.63 -3.23
C ARG A 14 6.85 8.70 -2.25
N VAL A 15 6.75 8.39 -0.95
CA VAL A 15 6.32 9.38 0.05
C VAL A 15 7.39 10.48 0.19
N LYS A 16 8.69 10.12 0.19
CA LYS A 16 9.80 11.08 0.19
C LYS A 16 9.75 12.03 -1.01
N LYS A 17 9.52 11.51 -2.22
CA LYS A 17 9.35 12.34 -3.44
C LYS A 17 8.15 13.28 -3.37
N ARG A 18 7.11 12.92 -2.62
CA ARG A 18 5.90 13.75 -2.45
C ARG A 18 6.05 14.84 -1.39
N ASN A 19 7.20 14.93 -0.71
CA ASN A 19 7.39 15.77 0.48
C ASN A 19 6.30 15.57 1.56
N SER A 20 5.63 14.42 1.56
CA SER A 20 4.56 14.10 2.51
C SER A 20 5.08 13.43 3.77
N VAL A 21 6.40 13.23 3.88
CA VAL A 21 7.02 12.67 5.09
C VAL A 21 7.48 13.83 5.97
N SER A 22 6.60 14.32 6.84
CA SER A 22 7.02 15.18 7.95
C SER A 22 7.53 14.37 9.15
N GLU A 23 7.34 13.04 9.17
CA GLU A 23 7.44 12.22 10.39
C GLU A 23 8.49 11.08 10.33
N ALA A 24 8.83 10.52 9.15
CA ALA A 24 9.81 9.45 9.00
C ALA A 24 11.06 9.87 8.20
N GLU A 25 12.19 10.11 8.88
CA GLU A 25 13.44 10.50 8.21
C GLU A 25 14.14 9.31 7.53
N THR A 26 13.91 8.09 8.05
CA THR A 26 14.53 6.84 7.59
C THR A 26 13.51 5.80 7.14
N LEU A 27 13.97 4.75 6.44
CA LEU A 27 13.12 3.62 6.05
C LEU A 27 12.64 2.85 7.28
N GLU A 28 13.50 2.76 8.29
CA GLU A 28 13.22 2.11 9.56
C GLU A 28 12.11 2.83 10.32
N ASP A 29 12.15 4.17 10.37
CA ASP A 29 11.08 4.98 10.97
C ASP A 29 9.75 4.78 10.20
N PHE A 30 9.83 4.75 8.87
CA PHE A 30 8.66 4.53 8.02
C PHE A 30 7.99 3.18 8.28
N ILE A 31 8.77 2.11 8.39
CA ILE A 31 8.26 0.77 8.69
C ILE A 31 7.71 0.71 10.12
N LYS A 32 8.40 1.35 11.08
CA LYS A 32 7.95 1.41 12.47
C LYS A 32 6.59 2.10 12.59
N ASP A 33 6.40 3.22 11.90
CA ASP A 33 5.12 3.94 11.88
C ASP A 33 3.99 3.10 11.27
N GLU A 34 4.28 2.30 10.24
CA GLU A 34 3.31 1.37 9.65
C GLU A 34 2.90 0.30 10.67
N ILE A 35 3.84 -0.27 11.42
CA ILE A 35 3.56 -1.25 12.48
C ILE A 35 2.77 -0.63 13.65
N GLU A 36 3.12 0.59 14.07
CA GLU A 36 2.40 1.31 15.13
C GLU A 36 0.95 1.62 14.72
N LYS A 37 0.72 1.95 13.44
CA LYS A 37 -0.63 2.15 12.91
C LYS A 37 -1.48 0.90 12.99
N ASP A 38 -0.89 -0.28 13.00
CA ASP A 38 -1.59 -1.57 13.16
C ASP A 38 -1.62 -2.09 14.63
N SER A 39 -1.09 -1.35 15.60
CA SER A 39 -1.00 -1.76 17.02
C SER A 39 -2.32 -1.59 17.82
N SER A 40 -2.38 -1.94 19.11
CA SER A 40 -3.64 -1.91 19.88
C SER A 40 -4.16 -0.47 20.15
N GLY A 41 -5.47 -0.22 20.01
CA GLY A 41 -6.11 1.10 20.19
C GLY A 41 -6.98 1.58 19.02
N PRO A 42 -7.48 2.84 19.02
CA PRO A 42 -8.23 3.44 17.90
C PRO A 42 -7.28 3.87 16.78
N VAL A 43 -6.55 2.92 16.22
CA VAL A 43 -5.56 3.13 15.15
C VAL A 43 -6.08 2.58 13.82
N GLN A 44 -5.38 2.91 12.72
CA GLN A 44 -5.75 2.48 11.37
C GLN A 44 -5.43 0.99 11.18
N ARG A 45 -6.46 0.12 11.13
CA ARG A 45 -6.34 -1.34 10.96
C ARG A 45 -6.00 -1.76 9.51
N VAL A 46 -4.90 -1.24 8.97
CA VAL A 46 -4.49 -1.45 7.58
C VAL A 46 -4.22 -2.93 7.31
N GLU A 47 -3.50 -3.61 8.20
CA GLU A 47 -3.22 -5.05 8.06
C GLU A 47 -4.49 -5.90 8.00
N ASP A 48 -5.50 -5.59 8.81
CA ASP A 48 -6.75 -6.34 8.85
C ASP A 48 -7.55 -6.14 7.55
N CYS A 49 -7.59 -4.90 7.05
CA CYS A 49 -8.16 -4.60 5.73
C CYS A 49 -7.42 -5.33 4.61
N ILE A 50 -6.09 -5.42 4.67
CA ILE A 50 -5.30 -6.18 3.69
C ILE A 50 -5.67 -7.66 3.72
N LYS A 51 -5.79 -8.26 4.91
CA LYS A 51 -6.16 -9.68 5.09
C LYS A 51 -7.56 -10.00 4.57
N MET A 52 -8.46 -9.02 4.58
CA MET A 52 -9.82 -9.15 4.08
C MET A 52 -9.96 -8.94 2.56
N ALA A 53 -8.89 -8.56 1.85
CA ALA A 53 -8.97 -8.23 0.43
C ALA A 53 -9.14 -9.48 -0.46
N ASP A 54 -10.10 -9.43 -1.38
CA ASP A 54 -10.33 -10.49 -2.38
C ASP A 54 -9.21 -10.55 -3.41
N TYR A 55 -8.56 -9.40 -3.67
CA TYR A 55 -7.46 -9.26 -4.62
C TYR A 55 -6.36 -8.39 -4.04
N THR A 56 -5.11 -8.77 -4.32
CA THR A 56 -3.93 -7.93 -4.05
C THR A 56 -3.20 -7.64 -5.36
N VAL A 57 -2.97 -6.35 -5.63
CA VAL A 57 -2.25 -5.87 -6.81
C VAL A 57 -0.93 -5.21 -6.37
N HIS A 58 0.18 -5.71 -6.89
CA HIS A 58 1.52 -5.19 -6.60
C HIS A 58 1.91 -4.10 -7.62
N ASN A 59 1.98 -2.85 -7.14
CA ASN A 59 2.35 -1.65 -7.90
C ASN A 59 3.87 -1.38 -7.82
N GLU A 60 4.67 -2.34 -8.28
CA GLU A 60 6.14 -2.24 -8.29
C GLU A 60 6.69 -1.55 -9.56
N SER A 61 5.86 -1.37 -10.58
CA SER A 61 6.29 -1.00 -11.93
C SER A 61 5.70 0.34 -12.39
N SER A 62 5.32 0.46 -13.67
CA SER A 62 4.72 1.65 -14.27
C SER A 62 3.22 1.75 -14.00
N LEU A 63 2.64 2.94 -14.22
CA LEU A 63 1.20 3.15 -14.17
C LEU A 63 0.45 2.31 -15.20
N GLU A 64 1.01 2.14 -16.40
CA GLU A 64 0.42 1.27 -17.43
C GLU A 64 0.29 -0.17 -16.95
N GLN A 65 1.32 -0.70 -16.29
CA GLN A 65 1.28 -2.05 -15.74
C GLN A 65 0.29 -2.18 -14.58
N LEU A 66 0.18 -1.15 -13.74
CA LEU A 66 -0.84 -1.08 -12.70
C LEU A 66 -2.25 -1.13 -13.30
N PHE A 67 -2.54 -0.30 -14.30
CA PHE A 67 -3.85 -0.28 -14.95
C PHE A 67 -4.18 -1.62 -15.60
N LYS A 68 -3.24 -2.20 -16.35
CA LYS A 68 -3.42 -3.54 -16.93
C LYS A 68 -3.70 -4.63 -15.89
N ASN A 69 -3.12 -4.52 -14.68
CA ASN A 69 -3.39 -5.47 -13.61
C ASN A 69 -4.76 -5.23 -12.97
N LEU A 70 -5.20 -3.98 -12.84
CA LEU A 70 -6.52 -3.63 -12.35
C LEU A 70 -7.62 -4.05 -13.33
N ASP A 71 -7.43 -3.84 -14.63
CA ASP A 71 -8.38 -4.24 -15.67
C ASP A 71 -8.69 -5.73 -15.59
N LYS A 72 -7.67 -6.57 -15.38
CA LYS A 72 -7.86 -8.02 -15.17
C LYS A 72 -8.69 -8.37 -13.95
N VAL A 73 -8.54 -7.61 -12.86
CA VAL A 73 -9.32 -7.83 -11.63
C VAL A 73 -10.77 -7.42 -11.86
N ILE A 74 -10.97 -6.28 -12.52
CA ILE A 74 -12.29 -5.72 -12.84
C ILE A 74 -13.05 -6.65 -13.81
N GLU A 75 -12.40 -7.11 -14.89
CA GLU A 75 -12.95 -8.09 -15.84
C GLU A 75 -13.38 -9.38 -15.15
N LYS A 76 -12.60 -9.87 -14.18
CA LYS A 76 -12.91 -11.10 -13.44
C LYS A 76 -14.14 -10.94 -12.53
N GLU A 77 -14.34 -9.77 -11.96
CA GLU A 77 -15.53 -9.45 -11.15
C GLU A 77 -16.77 -9.10 -12.00
N GLY A 78 -16.59 -8.89 -13.31
CA GLY A 78 -17.66 -8.58 -14.25
C GLY A 78 -18.25 -7.17 -14.06
N ILE A 79 -17.42 -6.22 -13.61
CA ILE A 79 -17.78 -4.81 -13.36
C ILE A 79 -17.18 -3.92 -14.45
#